data_AF-A0A954SDT6-F1
#
_entry.id   AF-A0A954SDT6-F1
#
_cell.length_a   1.000
_cell.length_b   1.000
_cell.length_c   1.000
_cell.angle_alpha   90.00
_cell.angle_beta   90.00
_cell.angle_gamma   90.00
#
_symmetry.space_group_name_H-M   'P 1'
#
loop_
_entity.id
_entity.type
_entity.pdbx_description
1 polymer ?
#
loop_
_entity_poly.entity_id
_entity_poly.type
_entity_poly.pdbx_seq_one_letter_code
_entity_poly.pdbx_strand_id
1 'polypeptide(L)' 'MVDAPSTTETSVRDAEALRAEFHKVREHLNHMLKGKADVVEMVLVCLLAQGHLLLEDKPG' A
#
# COMPACT_ATOMS: atom_id res chain seq x y z
N MET A 1 -37.78 -8.46 -13.15
CA MET A 1 -36.87 -8.68 -14.29
C MET A 1 -36.36 -7.30 -14.69
N VAL A 2 -35.24 -6.78 -14.22
CA VAL A 2 -33.95 -7.39 -13.84
C VAL A 2 -33.32 -6.51 -12.74
N ASP A 3 -32.84 -7.12 -11.64
CA ASP A 3 -31.97 -6.44 -10.66
C ASP A 3 -30.67 -6.04 -11.35
N ALA A 4 -30.34 -4.74 -11.34
CA ALA A 4 -29.14 -4.21 -12.00
C ALA A 4 -27.87 -4.61 -11.22
N PRO A 5 -26.92 -5.34 -11.83
CA PRO A 5 -25.62 -5.59 -11.22
C PRO A 5 -24.68 -4.45 -11.60
N SER A 6 -24.36 -3.49 -10.70
CA SER A 6 -23.34 -2.49 -11.11
C SER A 6 -22.56 -1.79 -10.00
N THR A 7 -23.16 -1.46 -8.85
CA THR A 7 -22.46 -0.59 -7.89
C THR A 7 -21.46 -1.35 -7.01
N THR A 8 -21.78 -2.60 -6.63
CA THR A 8 -20.92 -3.38 -5.73
C THR A 8 -19.70 -3.96 -6.46
N GLU A 9 -19.86 -4.47 -7.68
CA GLU A 9 -18.76 -5.05 -8.45
C GLU A 9 -17.66 -4.04 -8.82
N THR A 10 -18.03 -2.80 -9.13
CA THR A 10 -17.06 -1.75 -9.47
C THR A 10 -16.17 -1.42 -8.28
N SER A 11 -16.77 -1.19 -7.10
CA SER A 11 -16.01 -0.87 -5.89
C SER A 11 -15.08 -1.99 -5.43
N VAL A 12 -15.44 -3.26 -5.65
CA VAL A 12 -14.58 -4.40 -5.32
C VAL A 12 -13.36 -4.43 -6.24
N ARG A 13 -13.54 -4.22 -7.55
CA ARG A 13 -12.44 -4.17 -8.52
C ARG A 13 -11.46 -3.04 -8.23
N ASP A 14 -11.97 -1.88 -7.86
CA ASP A 14 -11.13 -0.73 -7.50
C ASP A 14 -10.30 -1.02 -6.24
N ALA A 15 -10.89 -1.68 -5.24
CA ALA A 15 -10.19 -2.09 -4.03
C ALA A 15 -9.11 -3.15 -4.30
N GLU A 16 -9.37 -4.11 -5.19
CA GLU A 16 -8.39 -5.10 -5.63
C GLU A 16 -7.24 -4.46 -6.41
N ALA A 17 -7.54 -3.53 -7.33
CA ALA A 17 -6.54 -2.78 -8.08
C ALA A 17 -5.65 -1.96 -7.15
N LEU A 18 -6.24 -1.24 -6.19
CA LEU A 18 -5.49 -0.48 -5.18
C LEU A 18 -4.57 -1.40 -4.36
N ARG A 19 -5.08 -2.58 -3.94
CA ARG A 19 -4.29 -3.56 -3.20
C ARG A 19 -3.11 -4.08 -4.03
N ALA A 20 -3.32 -4.34 -5.32
CA ALA A 20 -2.27 -4.78 -6.22
C ALA A 20 -1.17 -3.72 -6.39
N GLU A 21 -1.54 -2.45 -6.62
CA GLU A 21 -0.57 -1.36 -6.74
C GLU A 21 0.17 -1.11 -5.42
N PHE A 22 -0.51 -1.17 -4.29
CA PHE A 22 0.11 -1.10 -2.96
C PHE A 22 1.18 -2.19 -2.79
N HIS A 23 0.86 -3.44 -3.16
CA HIS A 23 1.81 -4.54 -3.07
C HIS A 23 3.03 -4.35 -3.96
N LYS A 24 2.86 -3.83 -5.19
CA LYS A 24 3.98 -3.50 -6.08
C LYS A 24 4.93 -2.48 -5.45
N VAL A 25 4.40 -1.41 -4.86
CA VAL A 25 5.22 -0.38 -4.19
C VAL A 25 5.97 -1.00 -3.01
N ARG A 26 5.28 -1.80 -2.18
CA ARG A 26 5.89 -2.48 -1.03
C ARG A 26 7.02 -3.43 -1.45
N GLU A 27 6.82 -4.21 -2.51
CA GLU A 27 7.83 -5.12 -3.04
C GLU A 27 9.06 -4.38 -3.57
N HIS A 28 8.87 -3.31 -4.33
CA HIS A 28 9.98 -2.48 -4.80
C HIS A 28 10.79 -1.86 -3.65
N LEU A 29 10.12 -1.34 -2.62
CA LEU A 29 10.80 -0.76 -1.47
C LEU A 29 11.59 -1.81 -0.69
N ASN A 30 11.01 -2.99 -0.45
CA ASN A 30 11.71 -4.10 0.20
C ASN A 30 12.87 -4.65 -0.65
N HIS A 31 12.75 -4.59 -1.98
CA HIS A 31 13.84 -4.96 -2.86
C HIS A 31 15.02 -3.99 -2.73
N MET A 32 14.75 -2.67 -2.67
CA MET A 32 15.79 -1.66 -2.57
C MET A 32 16.39 -1.52 -1.15
N LEU A 33 15.55 -1.67 -0.12
CA LEU A 33 15.90 -1.46 1.28
C LEU A 33 16.04 -2.79 2.02
N LYS A 34 17.20 -3.45 1.82
CA LYS A 34 17.47 -4.76 2.41
C LYS A 34 17.46 -4.68 3.94
N GLY A 35 16.77 -5.64 4.57
CA GLY A 35 16.72 -5.77 6.03
C GLY A 35 15.86 -4.73 6.76
N LYS A 36 15.10 -3.89 6.04
CA LYS A 36 14.27 -2.80 6.61
C LYS A 36 12.78 -3.00 6.32
N ALA A 37 12.32 -4.25 6.28
CA ALA A 37 10.96 -4.57 5.85
C ALA A 37 9.87 -4.04 6.79
N ASP A 38 10.16 -4.04 8.09
CA ASP A 38 9.36 -3.42 9.14
C ASP A 38 9.27 -1.89 9.00
N VAL A 39 10.38 -1.22 8.67
CA VAL A 39 10.42 0.22 8.41
C VAL A 39 9.60 0.56 7.16
N VAL A 40 9.74 -0.22 6.09
CA VAL A 40 8.95 -0.04 4.85
C VAL A 40 7.46 -0.15 5.14
N GLU A 41 7.02 -1.14 5.91
CA GLU A 41 5.62 -1.30 6.28
C GLU A 41 5.11 -0.08 7.06
N MET A 42 5.88 0.41 8.05
CA MET A 42 5.48 1.56 8.86
C MET A 42 5.41 2.85 8.04
N VAL A 43 6.32 3.06 7.09
CA VAL A 43 6.27 4.18 6.13
C VAL A 43 4.98 4.15 5.32
N LEU A 44 4.64 2.99 4.75
CA LEU A 44 3.46 2.84 3.92
C LEU A 44 2.17 3.06 4.72
N VAL A 45 2.10 2.54 5.95
CA VAL A 45 0.97 2.79 6.86
C VAL A 45 0.85 4.28 7.20
N CYS A 46 1.95 4.95 7.56
CA CYS A 46 1.94 6.38 7.86
C CYS A 46 1.46 7.22 6.68
N LEU A 47 1.91 6.92 5.45
CA LEU A 47 1.50 7.64 4.26
C LEU A 47 0.00 7.49 3.98
N LEU A 48 -0.53 6.26 4.09
CA LEU A 48 -1.97 6.00 3.90
C LEU A 48 -2.84 6.62 5.01
N ALA A 49 -2.31 6.72 6.22
CA ALA A 49 -2.98 7.36 7.35
C ALA A 49 -2.87 8.89 7.35
N GLN A 50 -2.20 9.49 6.36
CA GLN A 50 -1.89 10.94 6.32
C GLN A 50 -1.14 11.41 7.57
N GLY A 51 -0.30 10.55 8.14
CA GLY A 51 0.52 10.86 9.31
C GLY A 51 1.85 11.51 8.96
N HIS A 52 2.60 11.87 10.00
CA HIS A 52 3.99 12.30 9.90
C HIS A 52 4.89 11.18 10.42
N LEU A 53 5.98 10.93 9.71
CA LEU A 53 6.95 9.90 10.07
C LEU A 53 8.35 10.52 10.12
N LEU A 54 9.04 10.30 11.24
CA LEU A 54 10.45 10.62 11.38
C LEU A 54 11.24 9.32 11.20
N LEU A 55 12.15 9.30 10.23
CA LEU A 55 13.06 8.19 9.99
C LEU A 55 14.44 8.57 10.51
N GLU A 56 14.86 7.92 11.60
CA GLU A 56 16.23 7.98 12.08
C GLU A 56 16.99 6.77 11.55
N ASP A 57 17.98 7.01 10.68
CA ASP A 57 18.83 5.96 10.14
C ASP A 57 20.30 6.29 10.39
N LYS A 58 21.13 5.25 10.54
CA LYS A 58 22.58 5.42 10.60
C LYS A 58 23.11 5.63 9.18
N PRO A 59 24.19 6.39 8.99
CA PRO A 59 24.78 6.54 7.66
C PRO A 59 25.32 5.18 7.18
N GLY A 60 24.77 4.68 6.07
CA GLY A 60 25.17 3.43 5.41
C GLY A 60 24.06 2.40 5.31
#